data_AF-A0A839FEW3-F1
#
_entry.id   AF-A0A839FEW3-F1
#
_cell.length_a   1.000
_cell.length_b   1.000
_cell.length_c   1.000
_cell.angle_alpha   90.00
_cell.angle_beta   90.00
_cell.angle_gamma   90.00
#
_symmetry.space_group_name_H-M   'P 1'
#
loop_
_entity.id
_entity.type
_entity.pdbx_description
1 polymer ?
#
loop_
_entity_poly.entity_id
_entity_poly.type
_entity_poly.pdbx_seq_one_letter_code
_entity_poly.pdbx_strand_id
1 'polypeptide(L)'
;MVDNAKTIMLIDYEYASNNDRCYDLGIWCGEMFFSNTIENEVIEEYFGHFDPQMYARLYVHKALADIKWSTWAMVQREVSALDFDFHKYGAWKHMRARSYMRDPRWKDYMKIV
;
A
#
# COMPACT_ATOMS: atom_id res chain seq x y z
N MET A 1 -10.58 -14.08 3.39
CA MET A 1 -10.77 -15.42 4.01
C MET A 1 -11.01 -16.43 2.90
N VAL A 2 -10.54 -17.67 3.06
CA VAL A 2 -10.78 -18.77 2.10
C VAL A 2 -11.73 -19.77 2.75
N ASP A 3 -12.81 -20.12 2.07
CA ASP A 3 -13.75 -21.15 2.56
C ASP A 3 -13.29 -22.57 2.17
N ASN A 4 -14.02 -23.59 2.65
CA ASN A 4 -13.73 -24.98 2.32
C ASN A 4 -13.92 -25.30 0.81
N ALA A 5 -14.66 -24.44 0.08
CA ALA A 5 -14.86 -24.54 -1.36
C ALA A 5 -13.79 -23.78 -2.17
N LYS A 6 -12.76 -23.23 -1.51
CA LYS A 6 -11.69 -22.41 -2.10
C LYS A 6 -12.16 -21.08 -2.71
N THR A 7 -13.30 -20.57 -2.27
CA THR A 7 -13.76 -19.22 -2.59
C THR A 7 -12.98 -18.19 -1.77
N ILE A 8 -12.61 -17.08 -2.39
CA ILE A 8 -11.95 -15.95 -1.72
C ILE A 8 -12.99 -14.86 -1.46
N MET A 9 -13.03 -14.37 -0.21
CA MET A 9 -13.84 -13.22 0.19
C MET A 9 -12.99 -12.14 0.88
N LEU A 10 -13.27 -10.88 0.56
CA LEU A 10 -12.78 -9.71 1.29
C LEU A 10 -13.65 -9.48 2.53
N ILE A 11 -13.01 -9.18 3.66
CA ILE A 11 -13.61 -8.92 4.97
C ILE A 11 -12.99 -7.65 5.58
N ASP A 12 -13.42 -7.25 6.77
CA ASP A 12 -12.89 -6.12 7.55
C ASP A 12 -12.98 -4.76 6.82
N TYR A 13 -14.21 -4.31 6.59
CA TYR A 13 -14.54 -3.07 5.85
C TYR A 13 -14.43 -1.77 6.68
N GLU A 14 -13.84 -1.82 7.87
CA GLU A 14 -13.77 -0.68 8.80
C GLU A 14 -12.97 0.53 8.28
N TYR A 15 -12.06 0.31 7.33
CA TYR A 15 -11.31 1.37 6.63
C TYR A 15 -11.79 1.62 5.20
N ALA A 16 -12.88 0.99 4.77
CA ALA A 16 -13.42 1.17 3.42
C ALA A 16 -13.91 2.62 3.22
N SER A 17 -13.55 3.22 2.09
CA SER A 17 -13.95 4.57 1.73
C SER A 17 -13.85 4.78 0.22
N ASN A 18 -14.51 5.80 -0.30
CA ASN A 18 -14.29 6.24 -1.68
C ASN A 18 -12.87 6.78 -1.81
N ASN A 19 -12.02 6.08 -2.55
CA ASN A 19 -10.61 6.40 -2.70
C ASN A 19 -10.13 6.07 -4.12
N ASP A 20 -8.90 6.45 -4.45
CA ASP A 20 -8.27 6.05 -5.71
C ASP A 20 -8.08 4.51 -5.75
N ARG A 21 -8.44 3.88 -6.87
CA ARG A 21 -8.27 2.43 -7.08
C ARG A 21 -6.81 1.99 -6.96
N CYS A 22 -5.86 2.84 -7.36
CA CYS A 22 -4.43 2.57 -7.21
C CYS A 22 -3.97 2.62 -5.75
N TYR A 23 -4.73 3.23 -4.84
CA TYR A 23 -4.44 3.15 -3.41
C TYR A 23 -4.58 1.72 -2.90
N ASP A 24 -5.69 1.03 -3.23
CA ASP A 24 -5.95 -0.35 -2.81
C ASP A 24 -4.93 -1.33 -3.40
N LEU A 25 -4.58 -1.17 -4.67
CA LEU A 25 -3.51 -1.96 -5.29
C LEU A 25 -2.16 -1.65 -4.65
N GLY A 26 -1.84 -0.38 -4.42
CA GLY A 26 -0.58 0.06 -3.83
C GLY A 26 -0.36 -0.46 -2.42
N ILE A 27 -1.36 -0.32 -1.53
CA ILE A 27 -1.27 -0.86 -0.17
C ILE A 27 -1.13 -2.39 -0.22
N TRP A 28 -1.91 -3.09 -1.03
CA TRP A 28 -1.83 -4.55 -1.12
C TRP A 28 -0.46 -5.05 -1.61
N CYS A 29 0.05 -4.49 -2.72
CA CYS A 29 1.40 -4.82 -3.21
C CYS A 29 2.49 -4.47 -2.19
N GLY A 30 2.33 -3.34 -1.48
CA GLY A 30 3.23 -2.90 -0.41
C GLY A 30 3.23 -3.83 0.80
N GLU A 31 2.07 -4.30 1.27
CA GLU A 31 1.98 -5.24 2.41
C GLU A 31 2.49 -6.64 2.05
N MET A 32 2.28 -7.09 0.82
CA MET A 32 2.74 -8.41 0.35
C MET A 32 4.20 -8.41 -0.13
N PHE A 33 4.86 -7.24 -0.16
CA PHE A 33 6.23 -7.07 -0.64
C PHE A 33 6.46 -7.60 -2.06
N PHE A 34 5.49 -7.37 -2.93
CA PHE A 34 5.60 -7.81 -4.32
C PHE A 34 6.75 -7.13 -5.06
N SER A 35 7.32 -7.87 -6.02
CA SER A 35 8.33 -7.34 -6.94
C SER A 35 7.68 -6.46 -8.00
N ASN A 36 8.46 -5.62 -8.67
CA ASN A 36 7.95 -4.79 -9.77
C ASN A 36 7.31 -5.64 -10.90
N THR A 37 7.78 -6.88 -11.11
CA THR A 37 7.18 -7.81 -12.09
C THR A 37 5.76 -8.17 -11.70
N ILE A 38 5.53 -8.58 -10.44
CA ILE A 38 4.19 -8.90 -9.94
C ILE A 38 3.31 -7.64 -9.89
N GLU A 39 3.87 -6.47 -9.58
CA GLU A 39 3.12 -5.21 -9.62
C GLU A 39 2.63 -4.89 -11.04
N ASN A 40 3.44 -5.14 -12.07
CA ASN A 40 3.01 -4.98 -13.45
C ASN A 40 1.89 -5.97 -13.82
N GLU A 41 2.01 -7.23 -13.39
CA GLU A 41 0.95 -8.23 -13.58
C GLU A 41 -0.36 -7.83 -12.88
N VAL A 42 -0.29 -7.27 -11.67
CA VAL A 42 -1.46 -6.75 -10.95
C VAL A 42 -2.13 -5.61 -11.70
N ILE A 43 -1.35 -4.67 -12.26
CA ILE A 43 -1.88 -3.59 -13.10
C ILE A 43 -2.55 -4.15 -14.35
N GLU A 44 -1.89 -5.08 -15.04
CA GLU A 44 -2.41 -5.69 -16.26
C GLU A 44 -3.71 -6.46 -16.03
N GLU A 45 -3.77 -7.27 -14.97
CA GLU A 45 -4.96 -8.03 -14.61
C GLU A 45 -6.12 -7.10 -14.19
N TYR A 46 -5.85 -6.05 -13.42
CA TYR A 46 -6.90 -5.15 -12.92
C TYR A 46 -7.44 -4.18 -13.99
N PHE A 47 -6.56 -3.62 -14.83
CA PHE A 47 -6.91 -2.62 -15.85
C PHE A 47 -7.08 -3.21 -17.26
N GLY A 48 -6.84 -4.52 -17.43
CA GLY A 48 -6.91 -5.24 -18.71
C GLY A 48 -5.71 -5.01 -19.64
N HIS A 49 -4.76 -4.16 -19.25
CA HIS A 49 -3.49 -3.91 -19.94
C HIS A 49 -2.51 -3.23 -18.99
N PHE A 50 -1.21 -3.34 -19.25
CA PHE A 50 -0.22 -2.57 -18.52
C PHE A 50 -0.29 -1.08 -18.91
N ASP A 51 -0.50 -0.21 -17.92
CA ASP A 51 -0.45 1.25 -18.06
C ASP A 51 0.65 1.84 -17.16
N PRO A 52 1.71 2.45 -17.72
CA PRO A 52 2.76 3.12 -16.95
C PRO A 52 2.25 4.22 -16.02
N GLN A 53 1.16 4.91 -16.36
CA GLN A 53 0.57 5.93 -15.50
C GLN A 53 -0.07 5.30 -14.26
N MET A 54 -0.79 4.17 -14.42
CA MET A 54 -1.36 3.45 -13.27
C MET A 54 -0.26 2.86 -12.38
N TYR A 55 0.82 2.34 -12.98
CA TYR A 55 1.98 1.89 -12.20
C TYR A 55 2.62 3.04 -11.40
N ALA A 56 2.78 4.22 -12.00
CA ALA A 56 3.29 5.40 -11.29
C ALA A 56 2.37 5.81 -10.12
N ARG A 57 1.05 5.81 -10.34
CA ARG A 57 0.05 6.08 -9.27
C ARG A 57 0.15 5.05 -8.15
N LEU A 58 0.20 3.76 -8.49
CA LEU A 58 0.39 2.66 -7.52
C LEU A 58 1.66 2.87 -6.69
N TYR A 59 2.78 3.18 -7.34
CA TYR A 59 4.06 3.41 -6.65
C TYR A 59 3.99 4.60 -5.68
N VAL A 60 3.41 5.72 -6.10
CA VAL A 60 3.20 6.89 -5.21
C VAL A 60 2.27 6.53 -4.05
N HIS A 61 1.21 5.76 -4.31
CA HIS A 61 0.28 5.32 -3.27
C HIS A 61 0.90 4.35 -2.26
N LYS A 62 1.88 3.51 -2.63
CA LYS A 62 2.66 2.72 -1.67
C LYS A 62 3.32 3.60 -0.61
N ALA A 63 3.95 4.68 -1.04
CA ALA A 63 4.59 5.64 -0.13
C ALA A 63 3.55 6.36 0.75
N LEU A 64 2.40 6.75 0.18
CA LEU A 64 1.32 7.40 0.92
C LEU A 64 0.68 6.46 1.96
N ALA A 65 0.47 5.19 1.61
CA ALA A 65 -0.05 4.17 2.52
C ALA A 65 0.89 3.98 3.72
N ASP A 66 2.20 3.92 3.48
CA ASP A 66 3.18 3.82 4.57
C ASP A 66 3.21 5.08 5.45
N ILE A 67 3.02 6.28 4.88
CA ILE A 67 2.84 7.50 5.69
C ILE A 67 1.58 7.37 6.57
N LYS A 68 0.44 6.98 5.99
CA LYS A 68 -0.82 6.80 6.72
C LYS A 68 -0.65 5.84 7.89
N TRP A 69 -0.12 4.65 7.64
CA TRP A 69 0.03 3.62 8.67
C TRP A 69 1.13 3.92 9.68
N SER A 70 2.19 4.63 9.28
CA SER A 70 3.18 5.13 10.24
C SER A 70 2.55 6.12 11.22
N THR A 71 1.73 7.04 10.72
CA THR A 71 1.06 8.07 11.54
C THR A 71 -0.01 7.44 12.42
N TRP A 72 -0.81 6.53 11.86
CA TRP A 72 -1.78 5.74 12.62
C TRP A 72 -1.11 5.00 13.78
N ALA A 73 0.04 4.38 13.55
CA ALA A 73 0.76 3.66 14.59
C ALA A 73 1.26 4.60 15.70
N MET A 74 1.73 5.80 15.36
CA MET A 74 2.11 6.79 16.38
C MET A 74 0.93 7.22 17.24
N VAL A 75 -0.28 7.29 16.68
CA VAL A 75 -1.51 7.53 17.47
C VAL A 75 -1.82 6.31 18.34
N GLN A 76 -1.81 5.11 17.77
CA GLN A 76 -2.12 3.88 18.51
C GLN A 76 -1.16 3.61 19.67
N ARG A 77 0.10 4.00 19.55
CA ARG A 77 1.06 3.96 20.66
C ARG A 77 0.54 4.65 21.93
N GLU A 78 -0.22 5.74 21.78
CA GLU A 78 -0.71 6.54 22.90
C GLU A 78 -2.11 6.11 23.36
N VAL A 79 -2.93 5.54 22.48
CA VAL A 79 -4.36 5.29 22.76
C VAL A 79 -4.77 3.83 22.79
N SER A 80 -3.96 2.92 22.26
CA SER A 80 -4.32 1.51 22.14
C SER A 80 -4.10 0.76 23.45
N ALA A 81 -4.99 -0.18 23.76
CA ALA A 81 -4.83 -1.11 24.87
C ALA A 81 -4.14 -2.44 24.45
N LEU A 82 -3.77 -2.58 23.18
CA LEU A 82 -3.12 -3.78 22.66
C LEU A 82 -1.65 -3.83 23.08
N ASP A 83 -1.18 -5.01 23.47
CA ASP A 83 0.25 -5.29 23.68
C ASP A 83 0.94 -5.48 22.32
N PHE A 84 1.27 -4.36 21.69
CA PHE A 84 1.92 -4.32 20.38
C PHE A 84 2.92 -3.16 20.33
N ASP A 85 4.08 -3.40 19.69
CA ASP A 85 5.12 -2.36 19.51
C ASP A 85 4.77 -1.43 18.34
N PHE A 86 3.83 -0.53 18.58
CA PHE A 86 3.38 0.46 17.60
C PHE A 86 4.50 1.41 17.18
N HIS A 87 5.43 1.74 18.07
CA HIS A 87 6.55 2.61 17.74
C HIS A 87 7.45 1.98 16.68
N LYS A 88 7.87 0.73 16.89
CA LYS A 88 8.70 0.00 15.92
C LYS A 88 7.98 -0.19 14.59
N TYR A 89 6.70 -0.58 14.61
CA TYR A 89 5.91 -0.74 13.39
C TYR A 89 5.81 0.57 12.60
N GLY A 90 5.45 1.67 13.27
CA GLY A 90 5.31 2.97 12.61
C GLY A 90 6.64 3.53 12.12
N ALA A 91 7.72 3.38 12.89
CA ALA A 91 9.06 3.78 12.47
C ALA A 91 9.51 3.03 11.20
N TRP A 92 9.23 1.72 11.14
CA TRP A 92 9.56 0.91 9.97
C TRP A 92 8.76 1.33 8.73
N LYS A 93 7.44 1.55 8.86
CA LYS A 93 6.60 2.09 7.78
C LYS A 93 7.12 3.44 7.30
N HIS A 94 7.44 4.34 8.22
CA HIS A 94 7.99 5.66 7.88
C HIS A 94 9.31 5.54 7.10
N MET A 95 10.22 4.66 7.53
CA MET A 95 11.48 4.42 6.81
C MET A 95 11.23 3.84 5.41
N ARG A 96 10.26 2.95 5.25
CA ARG A 96 9.90 2.36 3.96
C ARG A 96 9.27 3.40 3.02
N ALA A 97 8.37 4.27 3.52
CA ALA A 97 7.89 5.42 2.77
C ALA A 97 9.03 6.28 2.22
N ARG A 98 10.03 6.59 3.07
CA ARG A 98 11.21 7.35 2.65
C ARG A 98 12.04 6.62 1.60
N SER A 99 12.08 5.29 1.63
CA SER A 99 12.80 4.52 0.61
C SER A 99 12.15 4.67 -0.77
N TYR A 100 10.82 4.62 -0.85
CA TYR A 100 10.09 4.88 -2.10
C TYR A 100 10.32 6.31 -2.60
N MET A 101 10.25 7.31 -1.71
CA MET A 101 10.46 8.72 -2.09
C MET A 101 11.90 9.04 -2.50
N ARG A 102 12.86 8.19 -2.14
CA ARG A 102 14.28 8.32 -2.50
C ARG A 102 14.66 7.54 -3.75
N ASP A 103 13.75 6.74 -4.29
CA ASP A 103 13.96 6.10 -5.59
C ASP A 103 14.23 7.19 -6.65
N PRO A 104 15.28 7.06 -7.48
CA PRO A 104 15.59 8.05 -8.51
C PRO A 104 14.40 8.34 -9.45
N ARG A 105 13.52 7.36 -9.65
CA ARG A 105 12.34 7.45 -10.52
C ARG A 105 11.17 8.19 -9.88
N TRP A 106 11.21 8.45 -8.56
CA TRP A 106 10.14 9.11 -7.82
C TRP A 106 9.70 10.42 -8.48
N LYS A 107 10.66 11.25 -8.89
CA LYS A 107 10.37 12.54 -9.55
C LYS A 107 9.65 12.39 -10.88
N ASP A 108 9.90 11.29 -11.59
CA ASP A 108 9.25 11.05 -12.89
C ASP A 108 7.85 10.48 -12.68
N TYR A 109 7.65 9.60 -11.71
CA TYR A 109 6.31 9.18 -11.30
C TYR A 109 5.45 10.37 -10.88
N MET A 110 5.97 11.26 -10.03
CA MET A 110 5.24 12.46 -9.58
C MET A 110 4.85 13.43 -10.70
N LYS A 111 5.49 13.39 -11.87
CA LYS A 111 5.12 14.24 -13.03
C LYS A 111 3.99 13.65 -13.86
N ILE A 112 3.82 12.34 -13.81
CA ILE A 112 2.89 11.57 -14.65
C ILE A 112 1.58 11.26 -13.88
N VAL A 113 1.65 11.28 -12.55
CA VAL A 113 0.50 11.13 -11.63
C VAL A 113 -0.39 12.36 -11.60
#